data_AF-A0A7X2BRL0-F1
#
_entry.id   AF-A0A7X2BRL0-F1
#
_cell.length_a   1.000
_cell.length_b   1.000
_cell.length_c   1.000
_cell.angle_alpha   90.00
_cell.angle_beta   90.00
_cell.angle_gamma   90.00
#
_symmetry.space_group_name_H-M   'P 1'
#
loop_
_entity.id
_entity.type
_entity.pdbx_description
1 polymer ?
#
loop_
_entity_poly.entity_id
_entity_poly.type
_entity_poly.pdbx_seq_one_letter_code
_entity_poly.pdbx_strand_id
1 'polypeptide(L)'
;VTMLANEAADALLQGVASAADIDLAMRAGVNYPQGPLAWADAIGPAYVLRVLHNLQATYGEDRYRPSLLLRRRVAEGRTLHD
;
A
#
# COMPACT_ATOMS: atom_id res chain seq x y z
N VAL A 1 -1.70 -3.08 8.91
CA VAL A 1 -1.57 -1.91 8.02
C VAL A 1 -0.87 -2.24 6.71
N THR A 2 0.28 -2.91 6.71
CA THR A 2 1.05 -3.21 5.48
C THR A 2 0.27 -3.94 4.40
N MET A 3 -0.49 -4.99 4.77
CA MET A 3 -1.39 -5.69 3.84
C MET A 3 -2.47 -4.77 3.26
N LEU A 4 -3.07 -3.91 4.10
CA LEU A 4 -4.10 -2.99 3.64
C LEU A 4 -3.55 -1.94 2.65
N ALA A 5 -2.36 -1.41 2.94
CA ALA A 5 -1.66 -0.52 2.03
C ALA A 5 -1.28 -1.21 0.70
N ASN A 6 -0.95 -2.50 0.76
CA ASN A 6 -0.66 -3.30 -0.42
C ASN A 6 -1.89 -3.42 -1.34
N GLU A 7 -3.04 -3.77 -0.76
CA GLU A 7 -4.31 -3.85 -1.51
C GLU A 7 -4.72 -2.48 -2.07
N ALA A 8 -4.55 -1.41 -1.29
CA ALA A 8 -4.81 -0.05 -1.76
C ALA A 8 -3.90 0.34 -2.93
N ALA A 9 -2.61 -0.05 -2.90
CA ALA A 9 -1.69 0.19 -3.99
C ALA A 9 -2.06 -0.62 -5.25
N ASP A 10 -2.58 -1.84 -5.10
CA ASP A 10 -3.10 -2.63 -6.23
C ASP A 10 -4.39 -2.03 -6.81
N ALA A 11 -5.31 -1.55 -5.97
CA ALA A 11 -6.50 -0.83 -6.43
C ALA A 11 -6.13 0.44 -7.23
N LEU A 12 -5.12 1.18 -6.76
CA LEU A 12 -4.59 2.35 -7.47
C LEU A 12 -3.93 1.95 -8.80
N LEU A 13 -3.10 0.89 -8.79
CA LEU A 13 -2.44 0.38 -9.99
C LEU A 13 -3.44 -0.05 -11.07
N GLN A 14 -4.54 -0.67 -10.67
CA GLN A 14 -5.60 -1.13 -11.56
C GLN A 14 -6.54 0.00 -12.02
N GLY A 15 -6.34 1.23 -11.52
CA GLY A 15 -7.17 2.38 -11.87
C GLY A 15 -8.59 2.31 -11.32
N VAL A 16 -8.81 1.58 -10.21
CA VAL A 16 -10.13 1.46 -9.58
C VAL A 16 -10.62 2.81 -9.06
N ALA A 17 -9.71 3.60 -8.48
CA ALA A 17 -9.97 4.95 -7.98
C ALA A 17 -8.65 5.73 -7.83
N SER A 18 -8.75 7.05 -7.63
CA SER A 18 -7.58 7.87 -7.33
C SER A 18 -7.04 7.59 -5.91
N ALA A 19 -5.78 7.94 -5.63
CA ALA A 19 -5.19 7.76 -4.30
C ALA A 19 -6.01 8.47 -3.21
N ALA A 20 -6.44 9.71 -3.49
CA ALA A 20 -7.25 10.50 -2.57
C ALA A 20 -8.63 9.87 -2.32
N ASP A 21 -9.27 9.31 -3.34
CA ASP A 21 -10.57 8.66 -3.21
C ASP A 21 -10.48 7.33 -2.44
N ILE A 22 -9.43 6.54 -2.64
CA ILE A 22 -9.17 5.32 -1.87
C ILE A 22 -9.02 5.67 -0.39
N ASP A 23 -8.22 6.68 -0.08
CA ASP A 23 -7.99 7.13 1.29
C ASP A 23 -9.24 7.74 1.93
N LEU A 24 -10.04 8.49 1.17
CA LEU A 24 -11.32 9.00 1.64
C LEU A 24 -12.32 7.87 1.91
N ALA A 25 -12.43 6.90 1.00
CA ALA A 25 -13.35 5.78 1.14
C ALA A 25 -13.06 4.96 2.40
N MET A 26 -11.79 4.73 2.72
CA MET A 26 -11.42 3.98 3.93
C MET A 26 -11.69 4.77 5.22
N ARG A 27 -11.48 6.09 5.21
CA ARG A 27 -11.79 6.94 6.37
C ARG A 27 -13.30 7.12 6.56
N ALA A 28 -14.04 7.39 5.50
CA ALA A 28 -15.48 7.70 5.59
C ALA A 28 -16.36 6.46 5.61
N GLY A 29 -16.00 5.42 4.86
CA GLY A 29 -16.80 4.21 4.70
C GLY A 29 -16.63 3.20 5.83
N VAL A 30 -15.39 3.05 6.33
CA VAL A 30 -15.07 2.06 7.38
C VAL A 30 -14.31 2.66 8.57
N ASN A 31 -14.35 3.99 8.71
CA ASN A 31 -13.88 4.74 9.88
C ASN A 31 -12.39 4.49 10.24
N TYR A 32 -11.54 4.24 9.25
CA TYR A 32 -10.10 4.20 9.48
C TYR A 32 -9.60 5.59 9.89
N PRO A 33 -8.64 5.69 10.83
CA PRO A 33 -8.13 6.99 11.29
C PRO A 33 -7.33 7.72 10.19
N GLN A 34 -6.74 6.97 9.27
CA GLN A 34 -5.96 7.47 8.15
C GLN A 34 -6.19 6.56 6.94
N GLY A 35 -6.19 7.16 5.75
CA GLY A 35 -6.27 6.39 4.51
C GLY A 35 -5.05 5.48 4.33
N PRO A 36 -5.21 4.28 3.77
CA PRO A 36 -4.15 3.28 3.72
C PRO A 36 -2.92 3.71 2.92
N LEU A 37 -3.07 4.49 1.85
CA LEU A 37 -1.95 5.00 1.06
C LEU A 37 -1.21 6.06 1.85
N ALA A 38 -1.93 7.01 2.46
CA ALA A 38 -1.31 8.07 3.26
C ALA A 38 -0.63 7.49 4.50
N TRP A 39 -1.20 6.42 5.06
CA TRP A 39 -0.62 5.75 6.21
C TRP A 39 0.69 5.03 5.84
N ALA A 40 0.74 4.41 4.66
CA ALA A 40 1.97 3.82 4.13
C ALA A 40 3.04 4.88 3.81
N ASP A 41 2.65 6.03 3.27
CA ASP A 41 3.57 7.14 3.02
C ASP A 41 4.14 7.72 4.33
N ALA A 42 3.30 7.86 5.37
CA ALA A 42 3.74 8.33 6.69
C ALA A 42 4.69 7.34 7.40
N ILE A 43 4.48 6.03 7.23
CA ILE A 43 5.38 4.98 7.76
C ILE A 43 6.66 4.87 6.92
N GLY A 44 6.56 5.14 5.62
CA GLY A 44 7.60 4.97 4.63
C GLY A 44 7.33 3.76 3.72
N PRO A 45 7.12 3.94 2.40
CA PRO A 45 6.83 2.86 1.46
C PRO A 45 7.91 1.76 1.45
N ALA A 46 9.18 2.13 1.64
CA ALA A 46 10.29 1.17 1.72
C ALA A 46 10.18 0.24 2.94
N TYR A 47 9.69 0.76 4.07
CA TYR A 47 9.44 -0.05 5.26
C TYR A 47 8.29 -1.04 5.00
N VAL A 48 7.20 -0.58 4.39
CA VAL A 48 6.05 -1.44 4.03
C VAL A 48 6.49 -2.57 3.09
N LEU A 49 7.26 -2.24 2.05
CA LEU A 49 7.79 -3.21 1.10
C LEU A 49 8.68 -4.26 1.80
N ARG A 50 9.56 -3.82 2.71
CA ARG A 50 10.42 -4.73 3.49
C ARG A 50 9.61 -5.70 4.35
N VAL A 51 8.57 -5.22 5.04
CA VAL A 51 7.71 -6.09 5.86
C VAL A 51 7.00 -7.12 5.00
N LEU A 52 6.43 -6.73 3.85
CA LEU A 52 5.76 -7.67 2.94
C LEU A 52 6.73 -8.72 2.38
N HIS A 53 7.95 -8.34 2.01
CA HIS A 53 8.99 -9.28 1.60
C HIS A 53 9.35 -10.28 2.71
N ASN A 54 9.50 -9.82 3.95
CA ASN A 54 9.80 -10.71 5.08
C ASN A 54 8.65 -11.70 5.34
N LEU A 55 7.39 -11.24 5.26
CA LEU A 55 6.22 -12.10 5.38
C LEU A 55 6.17 -13.12 4.24
N GLN A 56 6.34 -12.69 2.99
CA GLN A 56 6.35 -13.59 1.83
C GLN A 56 7.47 -14.64 1.93
N ALA A 57 8.67 -14.24 2.34
CA ALA A 57 9.80 -15.17 2.49
C ALA A 57 9.59 -16.19 3.63
N THR A 58 8.90 -15.77 4.70
CA THR A 58 8.64 -16.62 5.88
C THR A 58 7.52 -17.63 5.63
N TYR A 59 6.42 -17.18 5.04
CA TYR A 59 5.24 -18.01 4.82
C TYR A 59 5.29 -18.76 3.47
N GLY A 60 6.07 -18.26 2.50
CA GLY A 60 6.10 -18.82 1.14
C GLY A 60 4.79 -18.62 0.37
N GLU A 61 3.89 -17.77 0.86
CA GLU A 61 2.57 -17.56 0.28
C GLU A 61 2.50 -16.31 -0.59
N ASP A 62 1.85 -16.45 -1.76
CA ASP A 62 1.59 -15.33 -2.67
C ASP A 62 0.66 -14.26 -2.08
N ARG A 63 -0.07 -14.59 -1.01
CA ARG A 63 -0.88 -13.64 -0.25
C ARG A 63 -0.09 -12.40 0.19
N TYR A 64 1.19 -12.55 0.50
CA TYR A 64 2.05 -11.45 0.96
C TYR A 64 2.85 -10.78 -0.16
N ARG A 65 2.58 -11.13 -1.42
CA ARG A 65 3.29 -10.58 -2.57
C ARG A 65 3.09 -9.05 -2.61
N PRO A 66 4.18 -8.26 -2.57
CA PRO A 66 4.07 -6.82 -2.70
C PRO A 66 3.52 -6.40 -4.07
N SER A 67 2.67 -5.37 -4.06
CA SER A 67 2.14 -4.69 -5.24
C SER A 67 3.27 -4.21 -6.16
N LEU A 68 3.05 -4.30 -7.47
CA LEU A 68 3.99 -3.77 -8.46
C LEU A 68 4.14 -2.25 -8.34
N LEU A 69 3.07 -1.53 -8.00
CA LEU A 69 3.12 -0.09 -7.79
C LEU A 69 3.99 0.25 -6.59
N LEU A 70 3.80 -0.44 -5.47
CA LEU A 70 4.60 -0.24 -4.27
C LEU A 70 6.09 -0.47 -4.54
N ARG A 71 6.45 -1.55 -5.24
CA ARG A 71 7.84 -1.82 -5.66
C ARG A 71 8.40 -0.70 -6.52
N ARG A 72 7.63 -0.23 -7.50
CA ARG A 72 8.03 0.85 -8.41
C ARG A 72 8.25 2.16 -7.66
N ARG A 73 7.33 2.58 -6.79
CA ARG A 73 7.46 3.82 -6.00
C ARG A 73 8.68 3.80 -5.10
N VAL A 74 8.94 2.67 -4.43
CA VAL A 74 10.14 2.50 -3.61
C VAL A 74 11.41 2.58 -4.46
N ALA A 75 11.44 1.96 -5.64
CA ALA A 75 12.60 2.03 -6.54
C ALA A 75 12.85 3.45 -7.07
N GLU A 76 11.78 4.23 -7.27
CA GLU A 76 11.84 5.63 -7.72
C GLU A 76 12.12 6.62 -6.57
N GLY A 77 12.08 6.18 -5.30
CA GLY A 77 12.17 7.07 -4.14
C GLY A 77 10.95 7.99 -3.99
N ARG A 78 9.79 7.58 -4.50
CA ARG A 78 8.54 8.34 -4.55
C ARG A 78 7.51 7.82 -3.54
N THR A 79 6.55 8.66 -3.21
CA THR A 79 5.39 8.28 -2.38
C THR A 79 4.32 7.57 -3.21
N LEU A 80 3.31 6.98 -2.55
CA LEU A 80 2.15 6.38 -3.21
C LEU A 80 1.18 7.44 -3.74
N HIS A 81 1.26 8.67 -3.24
CA HIS A 81 0.46 9.82 -3.69
C HIS A 81 1.09 10.62 -4.85
N ASP A 82 2.37 10.39 -5.17
CA ASP A 82 3.12 11.08 -6.24
C ASP A 82 2.64 10.78 -7.66
#